data_AF-A0A2H0C5S1-F1
#
_entry.id   AF-A0A2H0C5S1-F1
#
_cell.length_a   1.000
_cell.length_b   1.000
_cell.length_c   1.000
_cell.angle_alpha   90.00
_cell.angle_beta   90.00
_cell.angle_gamma   90.00
#
_symmetry.space_group_name_H-M   'P 1'
#
loop_
_entity.id
_entity.type
_entity.pdbx_description
1 polymer ?
#
loop_
_entity_poly.entity_id
_entity_poly.type
_entity_poly.pdbx_seq_one_letter_code
_entity_poly.pdbx_strand_id
1 'polypeptide(L)'
;MIIPDNIEKILAVSPLTRIVLRFILTTLFVWFLSAYLGRYFILHGGIPAIILLGLIVTIAHKLLHPFLYLITLPLRFFATILAIIIINGLLVSVVVEITKLLDPSLITLSISGGFIGWLVVILLFALWQWLTKVSIQ
;
A
#
# COMPACT_ATOMS: atom_id res chain seq x y z
N MET A 1 35.02 -6.79 -24.98
CA MET A 1 33.97 -5.74 -24.88
C MET A 1 33.85 -5.38 -23.41
N ILE A 2 34.52 -4.31 -22.99
CA ILE A 2 34.56 -3.89 -21.59
C ILE A 2 33.30 -3.06 -21.37
N ILE A 3 32.29 -3.67 -20.76
CA ILE A 3 31.11 -2.91 -20.30
C ILE A 3 31.63 -2.01 -19.18
N PRO A 4 31.49 -0.68 -19.27
CA PRO A 4 31.99 0.21 -18.23
C PRO A 4 31.25 -0.08 -16.92
N ASP A 5 32.03 -0.27 -15.86
CA ASP A 5 31.64 -0.53 -14.45
C ASP A 5 30.55 0.42 -13.92
N ASN A 6 30.40 1.58 -14.58
CA ASN A 6 29.38 2.57 -14.31
C ASN A 6 27.94 2.12 -14.66
N ILE A 7 27.77 1.19 -15.61
CA ILE A 7 26.44 0.70 -16.01
C ILE A 7 25.90 -0.31 -14.99
N GLU A 8 26.75 -1.14 -14.39
CA GLU A 8 26.33 -2.06 -13.31
C GLU A 8 25.85 -1.30 -12.07
N LYS A 9 26.47 -0.16 -11.74
CA LYS A 9 25.99 0.74 -10.67
C LYS A 9 24.66 1.43 -10.99
N ILE A 10 24.38 1.73 -12.26
CA ILE A 10 23.09 2.29 -12.70
C ILE A 10 21.98 1.23 -12.64
N LEU A 11 22.32 -0.04 -12.90
CA LEU A 11 21.40 -1.18 -12.82
C LEU A 11 21.21 -1.72 -11.39
N ALA A 12 22.18 -1.49 -10.49
CA ALA A 12 22.07 -1.80 -9.08
C ALA A 12 21.19 -0.75 -8.37
N VAL A 13 19.87 -0.84 -8.57
CA VAL A 13 18.90 0.01 -7.89
C VAL A 13 19.08 -0.14 -6.37
N SER A 14 19.64 0.91 -5.76
CA SER A 14 19.94 0.92 -4.34
C SER A 14 18.67 0.64 -3.51
N PRO A 15 18.79 0.04 -2.30
CA PRO A 15 17.64 -0.19 -1.43
C PRO A 15 16.83 1.08 -1.14
N LEU A 16 17.50 2.24 -1.08
CA LEU A 16 16.87 3.56 -0.93
C LEU A 16 16.04 3.93 -2.15
N THR A 17 16.59 3.76 -3.36
CA THR A 17 15.87 4.04 -4.62
C THR A 17 14.60 3.17 -4.74
N ARG A 18 14.67 1.89 -4.35
CA ARG A 18 13.49 0.99 -4.35
C ARG A 18 12.38 1.49 -3.42
N ILE A 19 12.73 2.00 -2.24
CA ILE A 19 11.76 2.54 -1.27
C ILE A 19 11.13 3.82 -1.81
N VAL A 20 11.94 4.73 -2.36
CA VAL A 20 11.45 6.00 -2.94
C VAL A 20 10.52 5.72 -4.11
N LEU A 21 10.90 4.81 -5.02
CA LEU A 21 10.05 4.44 -6.15
C LEU A 21 8.72 3.81 -5.67
N ARG A 22 8.78 2.91 -4.68
CA ARG A 22 7.59 2.32 -4.08
C ARG A 22 6.69 3.38 -3.44
N PHE A 23 7.27 4.37 -2.77
CA PHE A 23 6.53 5.48 -2.19
C PHE A 23 5.85 6.34 -3.27
N ILE A 24 6.56 6.71 -4.34
CA ILE A 24 6.00 7.49 -5.46
C ILE A 24 4.83 6.74 -6.08
N LEU A 25 5.04 5.46 -6.42
CA LEU A 25 4.01 4.62 -7.01
C LEU A 25 2.81 4.51 -6.06
N THR A 26 3.03 4.25 -4.76
CA THR A 26 1.94 4.12 -3.79
C THR A 26 1.16 5.42 -3.62
N THR A 27 1.84 6.56 -3.67
CA THR A 27 1.20 7.89 -3.65
C THR A 27 0.32 8.09 -4.89
N LEU A 28 0.82 7.73 -6.08
CA LEU A 28 0.03 7.77 -7.31
C LEU A 28 -1.19 6.85 -7.26
N PHE A 29 -1.05 5.67 -6.64
CA PHE A 29 -2.18 4.77 -6.43
C PHE A 29 -3.23 5.34 -5.47
N VAL A 30 -2.80 5.98 -4.37
CA VAL A 30 -3.72 6.67 -3.46
C VAL A 30 -4.45 7.80 -4.18
N TRP A 31 -3.73 8.58 -5.01
CA TRP A 31 -4.35 9.60 -5.86
C TRP A 31 -5.41 8.98 -6.79
N PHE A 32 -5.09 7.86 -7.45
CA PHE A 32 -6.01 7.14 -8.32
C PHE A 32 -7.26 6.66 -7.55
N LEU A 33 -7.10 6.08 -6.38
CA LEU A 33 -8.23 5.67 -5.53
C LEU A 33 -9.09 6.87 -5.13
N SER A 34 -8.47 7.98 -4.72
CA SER A 34 -9.20 9.18 -4.33
C SER A 34 -9.96 9.82 -5.50
N ALA A 35 -9.42 9.74 -6.72
CA ALA A 35 -10.02 10.35 -7.91
C ALA A 35 -11.16 9.50 -8.50
N TYR A 36 -10.97 8.18 -8.58
CA TYR A 36 -11.90 7.28 -9.30
C TYR A 36 -12.78 6.44 -8.38
N LEU A 37 -12.41 6.28 -7.11
CA LEU A 37 -13.11 5.44 -6.15
C LEU A 37 -13.77 6.23 -5.01
N GLY A 38 -14.10 7.52 -5.22
CA GLY A 38 -14.70 8.39 -4.20
C GLY A 38 -16.00 7.85 -3.53
N ARG A 39 -16.68 6.87 -4.13
CA ARG A 39 -17.81 6.17 -3.50
C ARG A 39 -17.40 5.22 -2.36
N TYR A 40 -16.23 4.62 -2.46
CA TYR A 40 -15.73 3.60 -1.52
C TYR A 40 -14.54 4.09 -0.71
N PHE A 41 -13.69 4.94 -1.29
CA PHE A 41 -12.47 5.47 -0.69
C PHE A 41 -12.57 7.00 -0.61
N ILE A 42 -12.91 7.49 0.58
CA ILE A 42 -13.10 8.92 0.84
C ILE A 42 -11.86 9.45 1.55
N LEU A 43 -11.16 10.36 0.90
CA LEU A 43 -9.97 11.02 1.44
C LEU A 43 -10.19 12.54 1.44
N HIS A 44 -10.11 13.16 2.62
CA HIS A 44 -10.13 14.61 2.80
C HIS A 44 -8.75 15.13 3.21
N GLY A 45 -8.46 16.39 2.85
CA GLY A 45 -7.17 17.05 3.11
C GLY A 45 -6.33 17.34 1.86
N GLY A 46 -6.88 17.08 0.66
CA GLY A 46 -6.28 17.48 -0.62
C GLY A 46 -4.96 16.76 -0.96
N ILE A 47 -4.06 17.46 -1.65
CA ILE A 47 -2.76 16.92 -2.06
C ILE A 47 -1.89 16.48 -0.87
N PRO A 48 -1.79 17.24 0.24
CA PRO A 48 -1.03 16.81 1.41
C PRO A 48 -1.50 15.48 1.99
N ALA A 49 -2.82 15.26 2.05
CA ALA A 49 -3.39 13.99 2.53
C ALA A 49 -3.00 12.81 1.66
N ILE A 50 -2.94 12.98 0.33
CA ILE A 50 -2.54 11.93 -0.61
C ILE A 50 -1.08 11.52 -0.38
N ILE A 51 -0.19 12.51 -0.22
CA ILE A 51 1.25 12.28 0.03
C ILE A 51 1.44 11.59 1.38
N LEU A 52 0.79 12.09 2.44
CA LEU A 52 0.84 11.51 3.78
C LEU A 52 0.33 10.07 3.79
N LEU A 53 -0.81 9.81 3.15
CA LEU A 53 -1.38 8.48 3.10
C LEU A 53 -0.49 7.51 2.29
N GLY A 54 0.07 7.96 1.17
CA GLY A 54 1.06 7.18 0.42
C GLY A 54 2.26 6.78 1.28
N LEU A 55 2.73 7.68 2.14
CA LEU A 55 3.83 7.44 3.08
C LEU A 55 3.43 6.42 4.14
N ILE A 56 2.26 6.63 4.78
CA ILE A 56 1.72 5.74 5.80
C ILE A 56 1.56 4.32 5.25
N VAL A 57 0.94 4.17 4.08
CA VAL A 57 0.76 2.86 3.42
C VAL A 57 2.11 2.20 3.14
N THR A 58 3.09 2.95 2.63
CA THR A 58 4.41 2.41 2.31
C THR A 58 5.13 1.89 3.56
N ILE A 59 5.12 2.69 4.64
CA ILE A 59 5.74 2.33 5.92
C ILE A 59 4.97 1.16 6.57
N ALA A 60 3.65 1.27 6.67
CA ALA A 60 2.78 0.25 7.25
C ALA A 60 2.97 -1.09 6.55
N HIS A 61 3.05 -1.11 5.21
CA HIS A 61 3.29 -2.34 4.48
C HIS A 61 4.63 -2.96 4.86
N LYS A 62 5.73 -2.20 4.83
CA LYS A 62 7.06 -2.71 5.13
C LYS A 62 7.19 -3.22 6.57
N LEU A 63 6.56 -2.53 7.52
CA LEU A 63 6.63 -2.87 8.94
C LEU A 63 5.67 -4.00 9.31
N LEU A 64 4.41 -3.97 8.86
CA LEU A 64 3.36 -4.87 9.32
C LEU A 64 3.32 -6.18 8.52
N HIS A 65 3.69 -6.16 7.24
CA HIS A 65 3.61 -7.35 6.38
C HIS A 65 4.35 -8.56 6.97
N PRO A 66 5.58 -8.46 7.52
CA PRO A 66 6.25 -9.59 8.16
C PRO A 66 5.45 -10.20 9.32
N PHE A 67 4.85 -9.37 10.17
CA PHE A 67 4.06 -9.84 11.32
C PHE A 67 2.73 -10.45 10.88
N LEU A 68 2.01 -9.77 9.98
CA LEU A 68 0.75 -10.27 9.44
C LEU A 68 0.95 -11.59 8.70
N TYR A 69 2.06 -11.72 7.98
CA TYR A 69 2.44 -12.96 7.32
C TYR A 69 2.65 -14.11 8.32
N LEU A 70 3.36 -13.84 9.43
CA LEU A 70 3.61 -14.85 10.45
C LEU A 70 2.30 -15.34 11.10
N ILE A 71 1.40 -14.42 11.43
CA ILE A 71 0.11 -14.73 12.06
C ILE A 71 -0.80 -15.53 11.12
N THR A 72 -0.78 -15.21 9.83
CA THR A 72 -1.64 -15.85 8.81
C THR A 72 -1.00 -17.09 8.15
N LEU A 73 0.21 -17.46 8.57
CA LEU A 73 0.95 -18.60 8.04
C LEU A 73 0.18 -19.93 8.16
N PRO A 74 -0.49 -20.26 9.28
CA PRO A 74 -1.29 -21.49 9.38
C PRO A 74 -2.43 -21.51 8.35
N LEU A 75 -3.13 -20.37 8.20
CA LEU A 75 -4.25 -20.24 7.28
C LEU A 75 -3.80 -20.39 5.82
N ARG A 76 -2.59 -19.94 5.49
CA ARG A 76 -2.06 -19.99 4.12
C ARG A 76 -1.92 -21.42 3.60
N PHE A 77 -1.69 -22.41 4.47
CA PHE A 77 -1.63 -23.82 4.07
C PHE A 77 -2.98 -24.40 3.68
N PHE A 78 -4.09 -23.86 4.21
CA PHE A 78 -5.43 -24.37 3.98
C PHE A 78 -6.23 -23.51 2.99
N ALA A 79 -6.00 -22.20 2.95
CA ALA A 79 -6.77 -21.26 2.15
C ALA A 79 -5.97 -20.00 1.76
N THR A 80 -5.09 -20.13 0.77
CA THR A 80 -4.20 -19.05 0.30
C THR A 80 -4.95 -17.76 -0.07
N ILE A 81 -6.08 -17.86 -0.77
CA ILE A 81 -6.85 -16.68 -1.20
C ILE A 81 -7.41 -15.93 0.02
N LEU A 82 -7.98 -16.66 0.99
CA LEU A 82 -8.49 -16.06 2.22
C LEU A 82 -7.35 -15.40 3.01
N ALA A 83 -6.18 -16.04 3.10
CA ALA A 83 -5.02 -15.45 3.75
C ALA A 83 -4.61 -14.12 3.09
N ILE A 84 -4.59 -14.03 1.75
CA ILE A 84 -4.29 -12.78 1.03
C ILE A 84 -5.30 -11.68 1.37
N ILE A 85 -6.59 -12.00 1.34
CA ILE A 85 -7.66 -11.03 1.65
C ILE A 85 -7.52 -10.54 3.10
N ILE A 86 -7.27 -11.44 4.05
CA ILE A 86 -7.14 -11.09 5.47
C ILE A 86 -5.91 -10.24 5.73
N ILE A 87 -4.74 -10.59 5.17
CA ILE A 87 -3.51 -9.79 5.35
C ILE A 87 -3.71 -8.36 4.82
N ASN A 88 -4.25 -8.23 3.60
CA ASN A 88 -4.48 -6.90 3.00
C ASN A 88 -5.60 -6.15 3.72
N GLY A 89 -6.64 -6.86 4.17
CA GLY A 89 -7.69 -6.32 5.03
C GLY A 89 -7.14 -5.70 6.29
N LEU A 90 -6.36 -6.47 7.05
CA LEU A 90 -5.72 -6.01 8.27
C LEU A 90 -4.78 -4.82 7.99
N LEU A 91 -4.01 -4.87 6.91
CA LEU A 91 -3.12 -3.76 6.54
C LEU A 91 -3.92 -2.47 6.29
N VAL A 92 -4.98 -2.54 5.49
CA VAL A 92 -5.85 -1.39 5.20
C VAL A 92 -6.53 -0.89 6.46
N SER A 93 -7.04 -1.79 7.31
CA SER A 93 -7.64 -1.42 8.60
C SER A 93 -6.65 -0.69 9.50
N VAL A 94 -5.41 -1.16 9.60
CA VAL A 94 -4.38 -0.46 10.40
C VAL A 94 -4.07 0.92 9.82
N VAL A 95 -3.99 1.06 8.48
CA VAL A 95 -3.80 2.38 7.85
C VAL A 95 -4.96 3.32 8.20
N VAL A 96 -6.21 2.85 8.13
CA VAL A 96 -7.38 3.62 8.54
C VAL A 96 -7.29 4.04 10.02
N GLU A 97 -6.93 3.12 10.92
CA GLU A 97 -6.77 3.46 12.34
C GLU A 97 -5.64 4.47 12.57
N ILE A 98 -4.50 4.35 11.88
CA ILE A 98 -3.41 5.34 11.96
C ILE A 98 -3.90 6.71 11.52
N THR A 99 -4.70 6.81 10.45
CA THR A 99 -5.21 8.10 9.99
C THR A 99 -6.17 8.77 10.97
N LYS A 100 -6.88 8.00 11.81
CA LYS A 100 -7.76 8.56 12.85
C LYS A 100 -6.98 9.18 14.02
N LEU A 101 -5.71 8.78 14.20
CA LEU A 101 -4.83 9.33 15.23
C LEU A 101 -4.13 10.62 14.79
N LEU A 102 -4.23 10.97 13.51
CA LEU A 102 -3.68 12.21 12.94
C LEU A 102 -4.69 13.35 13.04
N ASP A 103 -4.19 14.58 12.92
CA ASP A 103 -5.04 15.76 12.90
C ASP A 103 -6.04 15.68 11.72
N PRO A 104 -7.36 15.70 11.99
CA PRO A 104 -8.40 15.60 10.96
C PRO A 104 -8.33 16.72 9.92
N SER A 105 -7.76 17.88 10.27
CA SER A 105 -7.55 18.99 9.35
C SER A 105 -6.50 18.69 8.27
N LEU A 106 -5.58 17.76 8.55
CA LEU A 106 -4.52 17.34 7.63
C LEU A 106 -4.94 16.15 6.79
N ILE A 107 -5.57 15.15 7.41
CA ILE A 107 -5.96 13.91 6.74
C ILE A 107 -7.18 13.29 7.41
N THR A 108 -8.18 12.94 6.60
CA THR A 108 -9.27 12.06 7.04
C THR A 108 -9.49 11.00 5.97
N LEU A 109 -9.34 9.74 6.34
CA LEU A 109 -9.61 8.59 5.47
C LEU A 109 -10.83 7.83 6.01
N SER A 110 -11.79 7.57 5.14
CA SER A 110 -12.96 6.75 5.44
C SER A 110 -13.24 5.79 4.29
N ILE A 111 -13.54 4.54 4.64
CA ILE A 111 -13.98 3.52 3.68
C ILE A 111 -15.49 3.38 3.79
N SER A 112 -16.19 3.73 2.72
CA SER A 112 -17.66 3.71 2.63
C SER A 112 -18.17 2.54 1.80
N GLY A 113 -19.47 2.24 1.88
CA GLY A 113 -20.09 1.13 1.13
C GLY A 113 -20.13 -0.21 1.88
N GLY A 114 -19.98 -0.21 3.20
CA GLY A 114 -20.09 -1.39 4.04
C GLY A 114 -19.11 -2.49 3.66
N PHE A 115 -19.52 -3.75 3.81
CA PHE A 115 -18.67 -4.91 3.50
C PHE A 115 -18.13 -4.92 2.06
N ILE A 116 -18.95 -4.54 1.08
CA ILE A 116 -18.57 -4.52 -0.33
C ILE A 116 -17.50 -3.47 -0.59
N GLY A 117 -17.67 -2.26 -0.04
CA GLY A 117 -16.67 -1.19 -0.19
C GLY A 117 -15.31 -1.57 0.39
N TRP A 118 -15.31 -2.18 1.58
CA TRP A 118 -14.10 -2.74 2.17
C TRP A 118 -13.45 -3.79 1.29
N LEU A 119 -14.24 -4.74 0.79
CA LEU A 119 -13.73 -5.81 -0.07
C LEU A 119 -13.10 -5.26 -1.36
N VAL A 120 -13.73 -4.27 -2.00
CA VAL A 120 -13.19 -3.60 -3.20
C VAL A 120 -11.86 -2.91 -2.89
N VAL A 121 -11.78 -2.12 -1.82
CA VAL A 121 -10.53 -1.42 -1.43
C VAL A 121 -9.43 -2.43 -1.12
N ILE A 122 -9.73 -3.48 -0.36
CA ILE A 122 -8.78 -4.54 -0.01
C ILE A 122 -8.21 -5.22 -1.26
N LEU A 123 -9.08 -5.59 -2.20
CA LEU A 123 -8.66 -6.23 -3.45
C LEU A 123 -7.78 -5.32 -4.31
N LEU A 124 -8.12 -4.03 -4.41
CA LEU A 124 -7.30 -3.08 -5.15
C LEU A 124 -5.95 -2.85 -4.50
N PHE A 125 -5.89 -2.74 -3.17
CA PHE A 125 -4.62 -2.68 -2.45
C PHE A 125 -3.79 -3.95 -2.64
N ALA A 126 -4.42 -5.13 -2.57
CA ALA A 126 -3.73 -6.40 -2.81
C ALA A 126 -3.15 -6.47 -4.22
N LEU A 127 -3.94 -6.09 -5.24
CA LEU A 127 -3.51 -6.04 -6.63
C LEU A 127 -2.35 -5.05 -6.82
N TRP A 128 -2.47 -3.86 -6.23
CA TRP A 128 -1.45 -2.83 -6.29
C TRP A 128 -0.13 -3.26 -5.65
N GLN A 129 -0.18 -3.86 -4.46
CA GLN A 129 1.02 -4.35 -3.77
C GLN A 129 1.69 -5.47 -4.55
N TRP A 130 0.91 -6.32 -5.21
CA TRP A 130 1.45 -7.31 -6.14
C TRP A 130 2.12 -6.64 -7.36
N LEU A 131 1.48 -5.65 -7.98
CA LEU A 131 2.04 -4.93 -9.13
C LEU A 131 3.36 -4.23 -8.78
N THR A 132 3.40 -3.48 -7.67
CA THR A 132 4.64 -2.80 -7.22
C THR A 132 5.75 -3.79 -6.88
N LYS A 133 5.40 -4.99 -6.39
CA LYS A 133 6.36 -6.06 -6.19
C LYS A 133 6.93 -6.53 -7.53
N VAL A 134 6.09 -6.79 -8.53
CA VAL A 134 6.54 -7.23 -9.87
C VAL A 134 7.39 -6.16 -10.58
N SER A 135 7.05 -4.88 -10.45
CA SER A 135 7.74 -3.80 -11.16
C SER A 135 9.07 -3.35 -10.53
N ILE A 136 9.26 -3.55 -9.22
CA ILE A 136 10.44 -3.04 -8.47
C ILE A 136 11.34 -4.19 -7.98
N GLN A 137 10.95 -5.45 -8.21
CA GLN A 137 11.77 -6.63 -7.93
C GLN A 137 12.93 -6.71 -8.91
#